data_AF-A0A251XCX8-F1
#
_entry.id   AF-A0A251XCX8-F1
#
_cell.length_a   1.000
_cell.length_b   1.000
_cell.length_c   1.000
_cell.angle_alpha   90.00
_cell.angle_beta   90.00
_cell.angle_gamma   90.00
#
_symmetry.space_group_name_H-M   'P 1'
#
loop_
_entity.id
_entity.type
_entity.pdbx_description
1 polymer ?
#
loop_
_entity_poly.entity_id
_entity_poly.type
_entity_poly.pdbx_seq_one_letter_code
_entity_poly.pdbx_strand_id
1 'polypeptide(L)'
;MSAPAPAPAAAAVATTETRTPRQALRRGGTWIALAALALVVALASLAVSGGARQGDALAPDNPAPGGTQALARALEGQGVEVTLASTLAEARAAVGDGDDATLVLGATSDRLDDGRLAEVGRLSTRTVLLAPDFRTLQAIAPDIAAGGAAESGDRDLDSACALPAARAAGSVPDDAPVFRYLGDDASDAVACFPDDTGDAFALLQVPAALAAGGTVTALGADPILTNDRIAEQGSAALALGVLGERPRLIWYTPSPDDAATDAPPTLGELTPGG
;
A
#
# COMPACT_ATOMS: atom_id res chain seq x y z
N MET A 1 -35.55 18.17 -101.09
CA MET A 1 -35.84 17.37 -99.88
C MET A 1 -35.46 18.23 -98.69
N SER A 2 -36.48 18.71 -98.00
CA SER A 2 -36.41 19.71 -96.94
C SER A 2 -35.83 19.12 -95.66
N ALA A 3 -34.88 19.83 -95.04
CA ALA A 3 -34.53 19.60 -93.64
C ALA A 3 -35.45 20.47 -92.77
N PRO A 4 -36.14 19.92 -91.75
CA PRO A 4 -36.99 20.70 -90.87
C PRO A 4 -36.15 21.43 -89.81
N ALA A 5 -36.56 22.66 -89.48
CA ALA A 5 -36.04 23.41 -88.35
C ALA A 5 -36.58 22.81 -87.03
N PRO A 6 -35.74 22.57 -86.01
CA PRO A 6 -36.23 22.23 -84.68
C PRO A 6 -36.66 23.50 -83.91
N ALA A 7 -37.81 23.37 -83.24
CA ALA A 7 -38.49 24.35 -82.40
C ALA A 7 -37.66 24.75 -81.15
N PRO A 8 -37.94 25.91 -80.51
CA PRO A 8 -37.18 26.36 -79.34
C PRO A 8 -37.43 25.44 -78.14
N ALA A 9 -36.37 24.94 -77.51
CA ALA A 9 -36.47 24.24 -76.24
C ALA A 9 -36.79 25.25 -75.12
N ALA A 10 -37.84 24.95 -74.35
CA ALA A 10 -38.30 25.73 -73.21
C ALA A 10 -37.18 25.91 -72.17
N ALA A 11 -37.10 27.12 -71.60
CA ALA A 11 -36.16 27.45 -70.54
C ALA A 11 -36.38 26.53 -69.32
N ALA A 12 -35.34 25.80 -68.94
CA ALA A 12 -35.31 25.11 -67.66
C ALA A 12 -35.22 26.15 -66.54
N VAL A 13 -36.26 26.23 -65.71
CA VAL A 13 -36.20 26.96 -64.45
C VAL A 13 -35.24 26.20 -63.54
N ALA A 14 -34.05 26.75 -63.31
CA ALA A 14 -33.12 26.23 -62.32
C ALA A 14 -33.65 26.55 -60.92
N THR A 15 -34.32 25.60 -60.29
CA THR A 15 -34.53 25.61 -58.83
C THR A 15 -33.17 25.45 -58.16
N THR A 16 -32.60 26.56 -57.71
CA THR A 16 -31.44 26.56 -56.82
C THR A 16 -31.90 26.19 -55.42
N GLU A 17 -31.66 24.95 -55.01
CA GLU A 17 -31.69 24.60 -53.59
C GLU A 17 -30.60 25.41 -52.88
N THR A 18 -31.03 26.47 -52.18
CA THR A 18 -30.13 27.19 -51.28
C THR A 18 -29.92 26.31 -50.05
N ARG A 19 -28.92 25.41 -50.11
CA ARG A 19 -28.49 24.62 -48.96
C ARG A 19 -27.85 25.59 -47.96
N THR A 20 -28.63 25.99 -46.95
CA THR A 20 -28.23 27.00 -45.96
C THR A 20 -26.91 26.61 -45.26
N PRO A 21 -25.89 27.48 -45.23
CA PRO A 21 -24.58 27.20 -44.61
C PRO A 21 -24.65 27.09 -43.08
N ARG A 22 -25.79 27.41 -42.47
CA ARG A 22 -25.98 27.43 -41.01
C ARG A 22 -26.02 26.05 -40.35
N GLN A 23 -26.23 24.97 -41.10
CA GLN A 23 -26.33 23.62 -40.53
C GLN A 23 -24.97 22.91 -40.41
N ALA A 24 -23.96 23.33 -41.19
CA ALA A 24 -22.60 22.79 -41.10
C ALA A 24 -21.82 23.35 -39.89
N LEU A 25 -22.01 24.64 -39.55
CA LEU A 25 -21.36 25.26 -38.38
C LEU A 25 -21.83 24.69 -37.04
N ARG A 26 -23.10 24.26 -36.94
CA ARG A 26 -23.63 23.64 -35.71
C ARG A 26 -23.01 22.27 -35.43
N ARG A 27 -22.62 21.52 -36.47
CA ARG A 27 -21.93 20.23 -36.31
C ARG A 27 -20.48 20.41 -35.88
N GLY A 28 -19.79 21.48 -36.30
CA GLY A 28 -18.45 21.81 -35.81
C GLY A 28 -18.45 22.22 -34.33
N GLY A 29 -19.47 22.99 -33.91
CA GLY A 29 -19.61 23.45 -32.53
C GLY A 29 -19.77 22.34 -31.50
N THR A 30 -20.47 21.25 -31.82
CA THR A 30 -20.63 20.10 -30.91
C THR A 30 -19.31 19.34 -30.72
N TRP A 31 -18.51 19.17 -31.78
CA TRP A 31 -17.20 18.52 -31.67
C TRP A 31 -16.19 19.39 -30.93
N ILE A 32 -16.23 20.71 -31.12
CA ILE A 32 -15.41 21.66 -30.36
C ILE A 32 -15.81 21.66 -28.88
N ALA A 33 -17.11 21.63 -28.57
CA ALA A 33 -17.58 21.55 -27.18
C ALA A 33 -17.20 20.22 -26.52
N LEU A 34 -17.28 19.09 -27.24
CA LEU A 34 -16.82 17.79 -26.76
C LEU A 34 -15.31 17.75 -26.54
N ALA A 35 -14.51 18.32 -27.46
CA ALA A 35 -13.07 18.41 -27.31
C ALA A 35 -12.68 19.31 -26.13
N ALA A 36 -13.37 20.44 -25.95
CA ALA A 36 -13.17 21.32 -24.80
C ALA A 36 -13.57 20.64 -23.48
N LEU A 37 -14.69 19.90 -23.46
CA LEU A 37 -15.10 19.13 -22.30
C LEU A 37 -14.08 18.03 -21.98
N ALA A 38 -13.62 17.28 -23.00
CA ALA A 38 -12.59 16.26 -22.83
C ALA A 38 -11.28 16.86 -22.31
N LEU A 39 -10.89 18.05 -22.79
CA LEU A 39 -9.72 18.78 -22.30
C LEU A 39 -9.90 19.24 -20.85
N VAL A 40 -11.07 19.76 -20.48
CA VAL A 40 -11.37 20.15 -19.09
C VAL A 40 -11.36 18.94 -18.18
N VAL A 41 -11.94 17.81 -18.60
CA VAL A 41 -11.89 16.54 -17.86
C VAL A 41 -10.45 16.05 -17.74
N ALA A 42 -9.65 16.13 -18.81
CA ALA A 42 -8.23 15.75 -18.79
C ALA A 42 -7.39 16.66 -17.88
N LEU A 43 -7.65 17.97 -17.86
CA LEU A 43 -6.97 18.92 -16.99
C LEU A 43 -7.43 18.76 -15.53
N ALA A 44 -8.71 18.45 -15.29
CA ALA A 44 -9.23 18.15 -13.96
C ALA A 44 -8.65 16.83 -13.44
N SER A 45 -8.55 15.80 -14.27
CA SER A 45 -7.90 14.55 -13.89
C SER A 45 -6.40 14.73 -13.68
N LEU A 46 -5.72 15.58 -14.47
CA LEU A 46 -4.33 15.99 -14.25
C LEU A 46 -4.15 16.86 -13.00
N ALA A 47 -5.14 17.63 -12.58
CA ALA A 47 -5.07 18.40 -11.33
C ALA A 47 -5.31 17.49 -10.10
N VAL A 48 -6.18 16.49 -10.24
CA VAL A 48 -6.40 15.46 -9.21
C VAL A 48 -5.20 14.51 -9.13
N SER A 49 -4.58 14.15 -10.25
CA SER A 49 -3.41 13.25 -10.29
C SER A 49 -2.07 13.98 -10.10
N GLY A 50 -1.95 15.24 -10.51
CA GLY A 50 -0.73 16.05 -10.38
C GLY A 50 -0.42 16.49 -8.94
N GLY A 51 -1.36 16.29 -8.01
CA GLY A 51 -1.16 16.41 -6.57
C GLY A 51 -0.89 15.08 -5.86
N ALA A 52 -1.11 13.94 -6.52
CA ALA A 52 -0.69 12.65 -5.99
C ALA A 52 0.83 12.56 -6.21
N ARG A 53 1.60 13.04 -5.22
CA ARG A 53 2.92 12.44 -4.99
C ARG A 53 2.64 10.94 -4.97
N GLN A 54 3.29 10.16 -5.86
CA GLN A 54 3.31 8.70 -5.67
C GLN A 54 3.81 8.53 -4.23
N GLY A 55 2.91 8.18 -3.30
CA GLY A 55 3.28 7.97 -1.92
C GLY A 55 4.31 6.84 -1.87
N ASP A 56 4.99 6.70 -0.74
CA ASP A 56 5.87 5.54 -0.55
C ASP A 56 5.05 4.25 -0.79
N ALA A 57 5.71 3.23 -1.34
CA ALA A 57 5.08 1.92 -1.46
C ALA A 57 4.60 1.47 -0.07
N LEU A 58 3.46 0.81 -0.03
CA LEU A 58 2.79 0.35 1.17
C LEU A 58 2.33 1.44 2.16
N ALA A 59 2.44 2.73 1.79
CA ALA A 59 1.96 3.81 2.64
C ALA A 59 0.42 3.83 2.71
N PRO A 60 -0.16 4.07 3.91
CA PRO A 60 -1.61 4.03 4.15
C PRO A 60 -2.37 5.23 3.55
N ASP A 61 -1.68 6.27 3.10
CA ASP A 61 -2.25 7.40 2.37
C ASP A 61 -2.08 7.28 0.85
N ASN A 62 -1.39 6.24 0.36
CA ASN A 62 -1.11 6.03 -1.06
C ASN A 62 -2.24 5.24 -1.77
N PRO A 63 -2.96 5.84 -2.72
CA PRO A 63 -4.03 5.17 -3.49
C PRO A 63 -3.52 4.34 -4.67
N ALA A 64 -2.22 4.37 -4.98
CA ALA A 64 -1.66 3.61 -6.10
C ALA A 64 -1.76 2.10 -5.85
N PRO A 65 -1.65 1.24 -6.89
CA PRO A 65 -1.74 -0.23 -6.74
C PRO A 65 -0.90 -0.78 -5.58
N GLY A 66 0.38 -0.39 -5.49
CA GLY A 66 1.28 -0.81 -4.41
C GLY A 66 1.16 -0.06 -3.08
N GLY A 67 0.13 0.78 -2.89
CA GLY A 67 -0.17 1.45 -1.61
C GLY A 67 -1.11 0.62 -0.72
N THR A 68 -1.46 1.13 0.46
CA THR A 68 -2.38 0.44 1.40
C THR A 68 -3.59 1.30 1.83
N GLN A 69 -3.91 2.36 1.09
CA GLN A 69 -5.04 3.25 1.44
C GLN A 69 -6.40 2.53 1.52
N ALA A 70 -6.66 1.54 0.68
CA ALA A 70 -7.90 0.77 0.74
C ALA A 70 -8.03 0.04 2.09
N LEU A 71 -6.92 -0.52 2.59
CA LEU A 71 -6.86 -1.20 3.88
C LEU A 71 -7.06 -0.22 5.04
N ALA A 72 -6.39 0.93 5.03
CA ALA A 72 -6.57 1.97 6.05
C ALA A 72 -8.04 2.43 6.14
N ARG A 73 -8.69 2.67 4.98
CA ARG A 73 -10.12 3.03 4.91
C ARG A 73 -11.03 1.91 5.39
N ALA A 74 -10.70 0.66 5.09
CA ALA A 74 -11.47 -0.49 5.55
C ALA A 74 -11.39 -0.66 7.08
N LEU A 75 -10.22 -0.46 7.68
CA LEU A 75 -10.04 -0.43 9.15
C LEU A 75 -10.92 0.65 9.80
N GLU A 76 -10.88 1.88 9.27
CA GLU A 76 -11.75 2.98 9.72
C GLU A 76 -13.24 2.59 9.61
N GLY A 77 -13.63 1.97 8.51
CA GLY A 77 -14.99 1.48 8.28
C GLY A 77 -15.45 0.39 9.24
N GLN A 78 -14.51 -0.35 9.86
CA GLN A 78 -14.76 -1.33 10.92
C GLN A 78 -14.72 -0.72 12.33
N GLY A 79 -14.55 0.60 12.44
CA GLY A 79 -14.53 1.33 13.71
C GLY A 79 -13.17 1.37 14.39
N VAL A 80 -12.08 1.02 13.70
CA VAL A 80 -10.71 1.20 14.20
C VAL A 80 -10.31 2.66 14.01
N GLU A 81 -9.82 3.31 15.06
CA GLU A 81 -9.25 4.66 14.98
C GLU A 81 -7.82 4.58 14.41
N VAL A 82 -7.68 4.91 13.11
CA VAL A 82 -6.39 4.89 12.41
C VAL A 82 -5.70 6.25 12.55
N THR A 83 -4.55 6.27 13.21
CA THR A 83 -3.67 7.44 13.32
C THR A 83 -2.42 7.23 12.49
N LEU A 84 -2.19 8.11 11.51
CA LEU A 84 -0.95 8.07 10.71
C LEU A 84 0.14 8.86 11.43
N ALA A 85 1.32 8.26 11.57
CA ALA A 85 2.50 8.91 12.11
C ALA A 85 3.64 8.82 11.10
N SER A 86 4.35 9.93 10.90
CA SER A 86 5.47 10.04 9.96
C SER A 86 6.82 10.25 10.65
N THR A 87 6.79 10.52 11.96
CA THR A 87 7.96 10.64 12.83
C THR A 87 7.85 9.73 14.05
N LEU A 88 9.00 9.33 14.62
CA LEU A 88 9.02 8.55 15.87
C LEU A 88 8.37 9.33 17.03
N ALA A 89 8.49 10.66 17.00
CA ALA A 89 7.85 11.55 17.96
C ALA A 89 6.32 11.51 17.88
N GLU A 90 5.76 11.58 16.68
CA GLU A 90 4.33 11.42 16.44
C GLU A 90 3.84 10.04 16.84
N ALA A 91 4.58 8.99 16.48
CA ALA A 91 4.22 7.61 16.84
C ALA A 91 4.16 7.43 18.36
N ARG A 92 5.17 7.89 19.09
CA ARG A 92 5.21 7.84 20.57
C ARG A 92 4.05 8.61 21.19
N ALA A 93 3.77 9.82 20.70
CA ALA A 93 2.67 10.64 21.21
C ALA A 93 1.30 10.02 20.92
N ALA A 94 1.15 9.39 19.75
CA ALA A 94 -0.08 8.73 19.33
C ALA A 94 -0.34 7.45 20.13
N VAL A 95 0.69 6.64 20.42
CA VAL A 95 0.52 5.44 21.26
C VAL A 95 0.11 5.83 22.68
N GLY A 96 0.82 6.78 23.29
CA GLY A 96 0.58 7.21 24.66
C GLY A 96 0.91 6.12 25.69
N ASP A 97 0.26 6.17 26.86
CA ASP A 97 0.52 5.25 27.98
C ASP A 97 -0.47 4.06 28.03
N GLY A 98 -1.29 3.86 26.99
CA GLY A 98 -2.35 2.86 26.95
C GLY A 98 -1.95 1.56 26.25
N ASP A 99 -2.64 0.46 26.61
CA ASP A 99 -2.49 -0.87 25.98
C ASP A 99 -3.60 -1.17 24.94
N ASP A 100 -4.33 -0.14 24.52
CA ASP A 100 -5.47 -0.23 23.60
C ASP A 100 -5.11 0.02 22.14
N ALA A 101 -3.82 0.03 21.83
CA ALA A 101 -3.27 0.43 20.54
C ALA A 101 -2.41 -0.67 19.90
N THR A 102 -2.67 -0.96 18.63
CA THR A 102 -1.74 -1.70 17.77
C THR A 102 -0.79 -0.70 17.10
N LEU A 103 0.52 -0.88 17.28
CA LEU A 103 1.54 -0.12 16.54
C LEU A 103 1.95 -0.89 15.29
N VAL A 104 1.87 -0.25 14.14
CA VAL A 104 2.33 -0.78 12.85
C VAL A 104 3.58 -0.02 12.44
N LEU A 105 4.67 -0.74 12.18
CA LEU A 105 5.86 -0.19 11.53
C LEU A 105 5.82 -0.53 10.04
N GLY A 106 5.72 0.50 9.20
CA GLY A 106 5.67 0.37 7.75
C GLY A 106 7.01 0.01 7.10
N ALA A 107 6.98 -0.20 5.78
CA ALA A 107 8.08 -0.74 4.98
C ALA A 107 9.30 0.20 4.80
N THR A 108 9.25 1.43 5.31
CA THR A 108 10.36 2.40 5.25
C THR A 108 11.19 2.42 6.53
N SER A 109 11.24 1.30 7.25
CA SER A 109 12.00 1.13 8.50
C SER A 109 13.51 1.23 8.29
N ASP A 110 14.00 1.10 7.05
CA ASP A 110 15.39 1.31 6.63
C ASP A 110 15.89 2.74 6.94
N ARG A 111 14.98 3.69 7.15
CA ARG A 111 15.28 5.07 7.54
C ARG A 111 15.63 5.22 9.02
N LEU A 112 15.40 4.20 9.84
CA LEU A 112 15.66 4.21 11.28
C LEU A 112 17.00 3.54 11.60
N ASP A 113 17.75 4.16 12.50
CA ASP A 113 18.91 3.52 13.11
C ASP A 113 18.50 2.48 14.18
N ASP A 114 19.46 1.65 14.60
CA ASP A 114 19.22 0.56 15.55
C ASP A 114 18.65 1.07 16.89
N GLY A 115 19.01 2.30 17.31
CA GLY A 115 18.51 2.92 18.53
C GLY A 115 17.04 3.30 18.44
N ARG A 116 16.63 3.90 17.31
CA ARG A 116 15.24 4.24 17.01
C ARG A 116 14.39 3.00 16.78
N LEU A 117 14.90 1.97 16.10
CA LEU A 117 14.21 0.68 15.96
C LEU A 117 13.94 0.03 17.33
N ALA A 118 14.95 0.03 18.21
CA ALA A 118 14.77 -0.46 19.57
C ALA A 118 13.78 0.39 20.38
N GLU A 119 13.68 1.68 20.11
CA GLU A 119 12.64 2.52 20.71
C GLU A 119 11.25 2.15 20.21
N VAL A 120 11.05 1.98 18.90
CA VAL A 120 9.78 1.51 18.32
C VAL A 120 9.31 0.21 18.98
N GLY A 121 10.22 -0.76 19.16
CA GLY A 121 9.91 -2.04 19.81
C GLY A 121 9.48 -1.93 21.27
N ARG A 122 9.67 -0.78 21.93
CA ARG A 122 9.23 -0.51 23.32
C ARG A 122 7.94 0.29 23.41
N LEU A 123 7.48 0.89 22.30
CA LEU A 123 6.36 1.83 22.34
C LEU A 123 5.02 1.14 22.67
N SER A 124 4.81 -0.08 22.17
CA SER A 124 3.55 -0.81 22.35
C SER A 124 3.79 -2.28 22.69
N THR A 125 2.88 -2.82 23.50
CA THR A 125 2.77 -4.26 23.77
C THR A 125 2.21 -5.06 22.58
N ARG A 126 1.75 -4.39 21.51
CA ARG A 126 1.28 -5.03 20.28
C ARG A 126 1.89 -4.32 19.07
N THR A 127 2.97 -4.90 18.54
CA THR A 127 3.68 -4.35 17.37
C THR A 127 3.50 -5.26 16.15
N VAL A 128 3.16 -4.68 15.00
CA VAL A 128 3.09 -5.37 13.71
C VAL A 128 4.15 -4.76 12.79
N LEU A 129 5.02 -5.61 12.24
CA LEU A 129 6.07 -5.22 11.31
C LEU A 129 5.62 -5.59 9.89
N LEU A 130 5.49 -4.59 9.01
CA LEU A 130 5.10 -4.79 7.62
C LEU A 130 6.34 -4.85 6.74
N ALA A 131 6.56 -5.99 6.08
CA ALA A 131 7.75 -6.23 5.26
C ALA A 131 9.07 -5.78 5.95
N PRO A 132 9.35 -6.22 7.19
CA PRO A 132 10.54 -5.79 7.91
C PRO A 132 11.81 -6.25 7.20
N ASP A 133 12.80 -5.35 7.14
CA ASP A 133 14.14 -5.70 6.68
C ASP A 133 14.95 -6.43 7.78
N PHE A 134 16.15 -6.88 7.42
CA PHE A 134 17.02 -7.61 8.33
C PHE A 134 17.37 -6.81 9.60
N ARG A 135 17.61 -5.49 9.50
CA ARG A 135 17.97 -4.66 10.66
C ARG A 135 16.79 -4.48 11.60
N THR A 136 15.59 -4.30 11.04
CA THR A 136 14.33 -4.21 11.78
C THR A 136 14.05 -5.49 12.56
N LEU A 137 14.20 -6.65 11.92
CA LEU A 137 14.04 -7.95 12.59
C LEU A 137 15.09 -8.10 13.71
N GLN A 138 16.36 -7.86 13.44
CA GLN A 138 17.43 -7.97 14.44
C GLN A 138 17.18 -7.07 15.67
N ALA A 139 16.65 -5.86 15.46
CA ALA A 139 16.42 -4.89 16.53
C ALA A 139 15.14 -5.17 17.34
N ILE A 140 14.06 -5.62 16.70
CA ILE A 140 12.72 -5.70 17.33
C ILE A 140 12.27 -7.14 17.58
N ALA A 141 12.59 -8.08 16.70
CA ALA A 141 12.15 -9.48 16.74
C ALA A 141 13.30 -10.43 16.33
N PRO A 142 14.36 -10.56 17.16
CA PRO A 142 15.57 -11.32 16.81
C PRO A 142 15.33 -12.82 16.59
N ASP A 143 14.19 -13.35 17.07
CA ASP A 143 13.78 -14.74 16.85
C ASP A 143 13.08 -14.95 15.49
N ILE A 144 13.03 -13.93 14.64
CA ILE A 144 12.45 -14.00 13.29
C ILE A 144 13.53 -13.67 12.25
N ALA A 145 13.66 -14.52 11.24
CA ALA A 145 14.46 -14.27 10.05
C ALA A 145 13.58 -14.15 8.80
N ALA A 146 14.06 -13.40 7.80
CA ALA A 146 13.46 -13.44 6.47
C ALA A 146 13.61 -14.84 5.85
N GLY A 147 12.53 -15.39 5.31
CA GLY A 147 12.48 -16.67 4.59
C GLY A 147 12.52 -16.52 3.07
N GLY A 148 12.23 -15.32 2.55
CA GLY A 148 12.22 -15.02 1.11
C GLY A 148 10.83 -15.21 0.49
N ALA A 149 10.80 -15.65 -0.75
CA ALA A 149 9.56 -16.08 -1.41
C ALA A 149 9.17 -17.48 -0.94
N ALA A 150 7.87 -17.73 -0.78
CA ALA A 150 7.38 -19.04 -0.40
C ALA A 150 7.71 -20.10 -1.46
N GLU A 151 8.06 -21.31 -1.01
CA GLU A 151 8.05 -22.49 -1.86
C GLU A 151 6.63 -23.08 -1.87
N SER A 152 5.84 -22.86 -2.92
CA SER A 152 4.39 -23.14 -2.87
C SER A 152 3.84 -23.96 -4.05
N GLY A 153 4.65 -24.23 -5.08
CA GLY A 153 4.24 -25.02 -6.24
C GLY A 153 2.96 -24.50 -6.92
N ASP A 154 2.77 -23.18 -6.96
CA ASP A 154 1.59 -22.46 -7.46
C ASP A 154 0.29 -22.72 -6.67
N ARG A 155 0.40 -23.05 -5.38
CA ARG A 155 -0.74 -23.25 -4.47
C ARG A 155 -0.73 -22.21 -3.36
N ASP A 156 -1.91 -21.68 -3.06
CA ASP A 156 -2.09 -20.78 -1.93
C ASP A 156 -1.58 -21.39 -0.63
N LEU A 157 -1.12 -20.53 0.28
CA LEU A 157 -0.67 -20.94 1.60
C LEU A 157 -1.87 -21.05 2.53
N ASP A 158 -2.18 -22.25 3.01
CA ASP A 158 -3.32 -22.51 3.89
C ASP A 158 -3.04 -22.11 5.35
N SER A 159 -4.09 -21.66 6.04
CA SER A 159 -4.01 -21.36 7.47
C SER A 159 -3.80 -22.65 8.29
N ALA A 160 -2.68 -22.74 8.99
CA ALA A 160 -2.29 -23.91 9.79
C ALA A 160 -2.17 -23.61 11.30
N CYS A 161 -2.81 -22.55 11.78
CA CYS A 161 -2.64 -22.04 13.14
C CYS A 161 -3.97 -21.67 13.83
N ALA A 162 -3.88 -21.30 15.12
CA ALA A 162 -5.05 -20.95 15.93
C ALA A 162 -5.44 -19.47 15.91
N LEU A 163 -4.62 -18.61 15.29
CA LEU A 163 -4.87 -17.17 15.23
C LEU A 163 -6.21 -16.88 14.54
N PRO A 164 -7.16 -16.18 15.19
CA PRO A 164 -8.48 -15.94 14.62
C PRO A 164 -8.45 -15.26 13.24
N ALA A 165 -7.57 -14.27 13.05
CA ALA A 165 -7.38 -13.59 11.78
C ALA A 165 -6.92 -14.54 10.66
N ALA A 166 -6.00 -15.46 10.97
CA ALA A 166 -5.51 -16.45 10.00
C ALA A 166 -6.61 -17.46 9.64
N ARG A 167 -7.39 -17.92 10.62
CA ARG A 167 -8.54 -18.82 10.35
C ARG A 167 -9.63 -18.14 9.53
N ALA A 168 -9.88 -16.86 9.76
CA ALA A 168 -10.85 -16.09 8.98
C ALA A 168 -10.38 -15.88 7.54
N ALA A 169 -9.08 -15.73 7.33
CA ALA A 169 -8.47 -15.66 6.01
C ALA A 169 -8.57 -17.00 5.27
N GLY A 170 -8.34 -18.12 5.95
CA GLY A 170 -8.37 -19.45 5.34
C GLY A 170 -7.09 -19.75 4.57
N SER A 171 -6.73 -18.92 3.59
CA SER A 171 -5.48 -18.98 2.84
C SER A 171 -4.99 -17.58 2.41
N VAL A 172 -3.73 -17.48 1.99
CA VAL A 172 -3.13 -16.29 1.37
C VAL A 172 -2.44 -16.66 0.05
N PRO A 173 -2.17 -15.70 -0.85
CA PRO A 173 -1.51 -15.97 -2.11
C PRO A 173 -0.19 -16.76 -1.96
N ASP A 174 0.09 -17.56 -2.97
CA ASP A 174 1.22 -18.48 -3.08
C ASP A 174 2.59 -17.79 -3.17
N ASP A 175 2.61 -16.51 -3.55
CA ASP A 175 3.79 -15.64 -3.66
C ASP A 175 3.98 -14.73 -2.43
N ALA A 176 3.24 -14.97 -1.34
CA ALA A 176 3.42 -14.24 -0.09
C ALA A 176 4.85 -14.39 0.48
N PRO A 177 5.50 -13.28 0.91
CA PRO A 177 6.79 -13.34 1.59
C PRO A 177 6.67 -14.14 2.88
N VAL A 178 7.66 -14.99 3.13
CA VAL A 178 7.70 -15.87 4.29
C VAL A 178 8.85 -15.52 5.23
N PHE A 179 8.71 -15.93 6.48
CA PHE A 179 9.68 -15.77 7.55
C PHE A 179 9.98 -17.12 8.21
N ARG A 180 11.16 -17.23 8.81
CA ARG A 180 11.59 -18.40 9.58
C ARG A 180 11.69 -18.02 11.05
N TYR A 181 11.21 -18.91 11.90
CA TYR A 181 11.40 -18.76 13.35
C TYR A 181 12.77 -19.31 13.75
N LEU A 182 13.49 -18.56 14.58
CA LEU A 182 14.83 -18.88 15.06
C LEU A 182 14.88 -19.24 16.55
N GLY A 183 13.76 -19.12 17.27
CA GLY A 183 13.73 -19.41 18.70
C GLY A 183 13.82 -20.91 19.00
N ASP A 184 14.30 -21.22 20.20
CA ASP A 184 14.58 -22.59 20.62
C ASP A 184 13.31 -23.42 20.90
N ASP A 185 12.22 -22.77 21.33
CA ASP A 185 10.94 -23.41 21.62
C ASP A 185 9.87 -22.95 20.62
N ALA A 186 9.38 -23.89 19.80
CA ALA A 186 8.34 -23.63 18.82
C ALA A 186 6.99 -23.24 19.44
N SER A 187 6.76 -23.55 20.73
CA SER A 187 5.52 -23.20 21.41
C SER A 187 5.43 -21.72 21.81
N ASP A 188 6.54 -20.99 21.78
CA ASP A 188 6.57 -19.55 22.01
C ASP A 188 6.09 -18.74 20.80
N ALA A 189 6.06 -19.36 19.61
CA ALA A 189 5.66 -18.70 18.37
C ALA A 189 4.30 -19.18 17.87
N VAL A 190 3.54 -18.26 17.28
CA VAL A 190 2.40 -18.57 16.43
C VAL A 190 2.85 -18.42 14.98
N ALA A 191 2.98 -19.55 14.30
CA ALA A 191 3.39 -19.63 12.89
C ALA A 191 2.18 -20.03 12.03
N CYS A 192 1.85 -19.21 11.04
CA CYS A 192 0.68 -19.39 10.18
C CYS A 192 1.08 -19.32 8.71
N PHE A 193 0.31 -20.00 7.84
CA PHE A 193 0.55 -20.04 6.39
C PHE A 193 1.94 -20.59 6.05
N PRO A 194 2.22 -21.86 6.42
CA PRO A 194 3.47 -22.51 6.06
C PRO A 194 3.59 -22.66 4.54
N ASP A 195 4.81 -22.52 4.03
CA ASP A 195 5.15 -22.96 2.69
C ASP A 195 5.24 -24.50 2.60
N ASP A 196 5.54 -25.04 1.42
CA ASP A 196 5.61 -26.48 1.18
C ASP A 196 6.78 -27.15 1.92
N THR A 197 7.76 -26.38 2.40
CA THR A 197 8.84 -26.89 3.25
C THR A 197 8.35 -27.13 4.69
N GLY A 198 7.37 -26.34 5.14
CA GLY A 198 6.91 -26.33 6.52
C GLY A 198 7.81 -25.57 7.49
N ASP A 199 8.91 -24.99 7.01
CA ASP A 199 9.92 -24.28 7.81
C ASP A 199 9.84 -22.74 7.66
N ALA A 200 9.02 -22.23 6.73
CA ALA A 200 8.81 -20.81 6.51
C ALA A 200 7.31 -20.47 6.45
N PHE A 201 6.95 -19.29 6.96
CA PHE A 201 5.57 -18.92 7.27
C PHE A 201 5.27 -17.47 6.85
N ALA A 202 4.12 -17.22 6.21
CA ALA A 202 3.78 -15.84 5.77
C ALA A 202 3.39 -14.91 6.93
N LEU A 203 3.10 -15.47 8.11
CA LEU A 203 2.91 -14.74 9.36
C LEU A 203 3.61 -15.46 10.50
N LEU A 204 4.43 -14.71 11.24
CA LEU A 204 4.99 -15.12 12.52
C LEU A 204 4.60 -14.13 13.60
N GLN A 205 4.12 -14.62 14.73
CA GLN A 205 3.93 -13.83 15.95
C GLN A 205 4.75 -14.45 17.08
N VAL A 206 5.58 -13.63 17.71
CA VAL A 206 6.48 -14.02 18.80
C VAL A 206 6.28 -13.09 20.01
N PRO A 207 6.72 -13.49 21.21
CA PRO A 207 6.73 -12.60 22.36
C PRO A 207 7.61 -11.38 22.08
N ALA A 208 7.19 -10.20 22.54
CA ALA A 208 7.98 -8.99 22.33
C ALA A 208 9.23 -9.00 23.21
N ALA A 209 10.41 -8.96 22.58
CA ALA A 209 11.69 -8.91 23.29
C ALA A 209 11.91 -7.59 24.06
N LEU A 210 11.30 -6.50 23.60
CA LEU A 210 11.51 -5.15 24.12
C LEU A 210 10.31 -4.59 24.91
N ALA A 211 9.13 -5.19 24.80
CA ALA A 211 7.91 -4.76 25.50
C ALA A 211 7.33 -5.95 26.29
N ALA A 212 7.62 -6.01 27.60
CA ALA A 212 7.31 -7.17 28.42
C ALA A 212 5.80 -7.51 28.41
N GLY A 213 5.47 -8.80 28.21
CA GLY A 213 4.08 -9.26 28.10
C GLY A 213 3.39 -8.91 26.77
N GLY A 214 4.11 -8.26 25.85
CA GLY A 214 3.64 -7.94 24.51
C GLY A 214 3.95 -9.00 23.46
N THR A 215 3.54 -8.73 22.22
CA THR A 215 3.83 -9.55 21.04
C THR A 215 4.30 -8.70 19.87
N VAL A 216 5.16 -9.29 19.04
CA VAL A 216 5.55 -8.75 17.73
C VAL A 216 5.03 -9.69 16.66
N THR A 217 4.35 -9.17 15.64
CA THR A 217 3.89 -9.92 14.47
C THR A 217 4.61 -9.44 13.22
N ALA A 218 5.34 -10.33 12.56
CA ALA A 218 5.90 -10.08 11.23
C ALA A 218 4.90 -10.56 10.17
N LEU A 219 4.60 -9.69 9.22
CA LEU A 219 3.68 -9.98 8.11
C LEU A 219 4.30 -9.50 6.78
N GLY A 220 4.27 -10.38 5.78
CA GLY A 220 4.63 -10.03 4.41
C GLY A 220 3.65 -8.99 3.87
N ALA A 221 4.14 -7.98 3.16
CA ALA A 221 3.28 -6.88 2.74
C ALA A 221 2.65 -7.10 1.36
N ASP A 222 3.43 -7.17 0.28
CA ASP A 222 2.95 -7.53 -1.06
C ASP A 222 2.95 -9.06 -1.17
N PRO A 223 1.86 -9.73 -1.59
CA PRO A 223 0.58 -9.20 -2.09
C PRO A 223 -0.53 -9.02 -1.04
N ILE A 224 -0.26 -9.33 0.22
CA ILE A 224 -1.28 -9.41 1.28
C ILE A 224 -1.96 -8.05 1.56
N LEU A 225 -1.26 -6.93 1.38
CA LEU A 225 -1.69 -5.61 1.88
C LEU A 225 -1.97 -4.59 0.78
N THR A 226 -1.47 -4.81 -0.45
CA THR A 226 -1.50 -3.80 -1.51
C THR A 226 -2.92 -3.57 -2.05
N ASN A 227 -3.22 -2.35 -2.46
CA ASN A 227 -4.56 -1.97 -2.93
C ASN A 227 -5.06 -2.84 -4.09
N ASP A 228 -4.17 -3.30 -4.96
CA ASP A 228 -4.51 -4.14 -6.11
C ASP A 228 -4.71 -5.62 -5.77
N ARG A 229 -4.09 -6.13 -4.70
CA ARG A 229 -4.11 -7.57 -4.36
C ARG A 229 -4.76 -7.91 -3.01
N ILE A 230 -5.11 -6.92 -2.19
CA ILE A 230 -5.80 -7.12 -0.89
C ILE A 230 -7.11 -7.94 -0.99
N ALA A 231 -7.75 -7.95 -2.16
CA ALA A 231 -8.98 -8.70 -2.41
C ALA A 231 -8.75 -10.16 -2.82
N GLU A 232 -7.49 -10.58 -2.95
CA GLU A 232 -7.13 -11.95 -3.31
C GLU A 232 -7.12 -12.86 -2.08
N GLN A 233 -7.77 -14.00 -2.21
CA GLN A 233 -7.88 -15.02 -1.19
C GLN A 233 -8.34 -14.43 0.16
N GLY A 234 -7.72 -14.84 1.27
CA GLY A 234 -8.02 -14.36 2.61
C GLY A 234 -7.30 -13.08 3.01
N SER A 235 -6.59 -12.40 2.10
CA SER A 235 -5.66 -11.30 2.42
C SER A 235 -6.32 -10.16 3.20
N ALA A 236 -7.49 -9.69 2.77
CA ALA A 236 -8.26 -8.68 3.50
C ALA A 236 -8.66 -9.12 4.91
N ALA A 237 -9.12 -10.36 5.08
CA ALA A 237 -9.52 -10.88 6.39
C ALA A 237 -8.32 -11.01 7.33
N LEU A 238 -7.17 -11.44 6.81
CA LEU A 238 -5.92 -11.49 7.56
C LEU A 238 -5.48 -10.08 7.98
N ALA A 239 -5.36 -9.16 7.03
CA ALA A 239 -4.88 -7.81 7.25
C ALA A 239 -5.79 -7.06 8.25
N LEU A 240 -7.11 -7.08 8.04
CA LEU A 240 -8.06 -6.43 8.94
C LEU A 240 -8.04 -7.06 10.33
N GLY A 241 -7.93 -8.40 10.44
CA GLY A 241 -7.91 -9.09 11.72
C GLY A 241 -6.62 -8.89 12.52
N VAL A 242 -5.47 -8.82 11.84
CA VAL A 242 -4.17 -8.59 12.50
C VAL A 242 -4.00 -7.14 12.90
N LEU A 243 -4.33 -6.20 12.01
CA LEU A 243 -4.16 -4.77 12.25
C LEU A 243 -5.25 -4.20 13.16
N GLY A 244 -6.50 -4.64 12.98
CA GLY A 244 -7.67 -4.17 13.73
C GLY A 244 -7.97 -4.91 15.03
N GLU A 245 -7.01 -5.65 15.61
CA GLU A 245 -7.23 -6.38 16.87
C GLU A 245 -7.54 -5.45 18.05
N ARG A 246 -7.06 -4.21 17.97
CA ARG A 246 -7.26 -3.16 18.96
C ARG A 246 -8.13 -2.03 18.38
N PRO A 247 -8.87 -1.29 19.22
CA PRO A 247 -9.71 -0.19 18.75
C PRO A 247 -8.91 0.96 18.14
N ARG A 248 -7.61 1.09 18.46
CA ARG A 248 -6.73 2.12 17.92
C ARG A 248 -5.58 1.47 17.15
N LEU A 249 -5.24 2.04 16.00
CA LEU A 249 -4.12 1.63 15.17
C LEU A 249 -3.24 2.84 14.86
N ILE A 250 -1.98 2.80 15.31
CA ILE A 250 -0.98 3.80 14.98
C ILE A 250 -0.16 3.23 13.83
N TRP A 251 -0.30 3.81 12.65
CA TRP A 251 0.45 3.43 11.48
C TRP A 251 1.66 4.36 11.31
N TYR A 252 2.81 3.88 11.76
CA TYR A 252 4.06 4.61 11.69
C TYR A 252 4.81 4.28 10.40
N THR A 253 4.92 5.27 9.51
CA THR A 253 5.69 5.20 8.27
C THR A 253 6.85 6.19 8.36
N PRO A 254 8.06 5.74 8.76
CA PRO A 254 9.20 6.62 8.95
C PRO A 254 9.44 7.49 7.72
N SER A 255 9.51 8.80 7.92
CA SER A 255 9.82 9.78 6.89
C SER A 255 11.32 10.11 6.86
N PRO A 256 11.83 10.84 5.85
CA PRO A 256 13.21 11.31 5.85
C PRO A 256 13.60 12.14 7.08
N ASP A 257 12.65 12.74 7.79
CA ASP A 257 12.90 13.52 9.00
C ASP A 257 13.30 12.62 10.20
N ASP A 258 12.98 11.31 10.14
CA ASP A 258 13.48 10.33 11.10
C ASP A 258 14.86 9.78 10.75
N ALA A 259 15.41 10.10 9.58
CA ALA A 259 16.76 9.68 9.25
C ALA A 259 17.71 10.17 10.35
N ALA A 260 18.65 9.32 10.76
CA ALA A 260 19.76 9.79 11.58
C ALA A 260 20.48 10.89 10.80
N THR A 261 20.36 12.14 11.23
CA THR A 261 21.34 13.16 10.88
C THR A 261 22.64 12.74 11.55
N ASP A 262 23.37 11.81 10.91
CA ASP A 262 24.82 11.82 11.00
C ASP A 262 25.23 13.16 10.41
N ALA A 263 25.37 14.17 11.27
CA ALA A 263 26.12 15.34 10.91
C ALA A 263 27.47 14.84 10.37
N PRO A 264 27.89 15.21 9.14
CA PRO A 264 29.16 14.79 8.62
C PRO A 264 30.25 15.09 9.67
N PRO A 265 31.17 14.15 9.97
CA PRO A 265 32.23 14.41 10.92
C PRO A 265 32.92 15.70 10.51
N THR A 266 33.08 16.60 11.48
CA THR A 266 33.66 17.91 11.20
C THR A 266 35.10 17.70 10.74
N LEU A 267 35.63 18.60 9.89
CA LEU A 267 37.03 18.50 9.42
C LEU A 267 38.06 18.38 10.57
N GLY A 268 37.71 18.83 11.78
CA GLY A 268 38.51 18.67 12.99
C GLY A 268 38.58 17.23 13.53
N GLU A 269 37.59 16.39 13.25
CA GLU A 269 37.55 14.97 13.65
C GLU A 269 38.26 14.07 12.63
N LEU A 270 38.48 14.56 11.41
CA LEU A 270 39.17 13.86 10.32
C LEU A 270 40.66 14.24 10.19
N THR A 271 41.16 15.10 11.07
CA THR A 271 42.59 15.44 11.11
C THR A 271 43.26 14.55 12.16
N PRO A 272 44.08 13.56 11.79
CA PRO A 272 44.91 12.86 12.76
C PRO A 272 45.78 13.90 13.48
N GLY A 273 45.70 13.94 14.81
CA GLY A 273 46.60 14.76 15.62
C GLY A 273 48.05 14.52 15.21
N GLY A 274 48.81 15.61 15.07
CA GLY A 274 50.18 15.61 14.54
C GLY A 274 51.21 14.85 15.36
#